data_AF-A0A2U3PZZ6-F1
#
_entry.id   AF-A0A2U3PZZ6-F1
#
_cell.length_a   1.000
_cell.length_b   1.000
_cell.length_c   1.000
_cell.angle_alpha   90.00
_cell.angle_beta   90.00
_cell.angle_gamma   90.00
#
_symmetry.space_group_name_H-M   'P 1'
#
loop_
_entity.id
_entity.type
_entity.pdbx_description
1 polymer ?
#
loop_
_entity_poly.entity_id
_entity_poly.type
_entity_poly.pdbx_seq_one_letter_code
_entity_poly.pdbx_strand_id
1 'polypeptide(L)' 'MEKVRRLRAMGSLCRQQAAYNSMNKWKLLADAECWEHLAELELSSHFRECNVGSSTSSLDLAG' A
#
# COMPACT_ATOMS: atom_id res chain seq x y z
N MET A 1 5.64 7.48 -0.14
CA MET A 1 4.21 7.48 -0.56
C MET A 1 3.93 7.09 -2.02
N GLU A 2 4.81 7.35 -3.00
CA GLU A 2 4.56 7.02 -4.42
C GLU A 2 4.28 5.53 -4.67
N LYS A 3 5.06 4.64 -4.03
CA LYS A 3 4.88 3.18 -4.11
C LYS A 3 3.48 2.75 -3.65
N VAL A 4 2.98 3.29 -2.54
CA VAL A 4 1.60 3.05 -2.05
C VAL A 4 0.56 3.45 -3.09
N ARG A 5 0.73 4.61 -3.75
CA ARG A 5 -0.19 5.07 -4.80
C ARG A 5 -0.21 4.10 -5.99
N ARG A 6 0.96 3.64 -6.43
CA ARG A 6 1.08 2.66 -7.53
C ARG A 6 0.40 1.34 -7.19
N LEU A 7 0.63 0.81 -5.98
CA LEU A 7 0.00 -0.43 -5.52
C LEU A 7 -1.54 -0.32 -5.49
N ARG A 8 -2.08 0.77 -4.95
CA ARG A 8 -3.53 1.03 -4.96
C ARG A 8 -4.11 1.21 -6.36
N ALA A 9 -3.35 1.81 -7.28
CA ALA A 9 -3.76 1.94 -8.68
C ALA A 9 -3.88 0.56 -9.35
N MET A 10 -2.94 -0.35 -9.09
CA MET A 10 -3.00 -1.73 -9.60
C MET A 10 -4.23 -2.48 -9.06
N GLY A 11 -4.51 -2.41 -7.75
CA GLY A 11 -5.72 -3.02 -7.19
C GLY A 11 -7.02 -2.46 -7.79
N SER A 12 -7.06 -1.15 -8.04
CA SER A 12 -8.19 -0.51 -8.71
C SER A 12 -8.36 -0.97 -10.16
N LEU A 13 -7.27 -1.13 -10.90
CA LEU A 13 -7.28 -1.65 -12.27
C LEU A 13 -7.80 -3.10 -12.30
N CYS A 14 -7.35 -3.95 -11.38
CA CYS A 14 -7.84 -5.33 -11.26
C CYS A 14 -9.36 -5.38 -11.03
N ARG A 15 -9.90 -4.51 -10.14
CA ARG A 15 -11.36 -4.40 -9.94
C ARG A 15 -12.10 -3.90 -11.17
N GLN A 16 -11.55 -2.92 -11.88
CA GLN A 16 -12.14 -2.44 -13.14
C GLN A 16 -12.20 -3.58 -14.16
N GLN A 17 -11.11 -4.33 -14.34
CA GLN A 17 -11.08 -5.48 -15.24
C GLN A 17 -12.07 -6.57 -14.81
N ALA A 18 -12.23 -6.81 -13.52
CA ALA A 18 -13.18 -7.79 -12.98
C ALA A 18 -14.65 -7.42 -13.28
N ALA A 19 -14.97 -6.13 -13.44
CA ALA A 19 -16.29 -5.66 -13.84
C ALA A 19 -16.61 -6.00 -15.31
N TYR A 20 -15.60 -6.06 -16.18
CA TYR A 20 -15.76 -6.33 -17.60
C TYR A 20 -15.46 -7.78 -18.01
N ASN A 21 -14.81 -8.58 -17.15
CA ASN A 21 -14.45 -9.97 -17.44
C ASN A 21 -15.05 -10.94 -16.41
N SER A 22 -16.22 -11.50 -16.73
CA SER A 22 -16.93 -12.44 -15.85
C SER A 22 -16.21 -13.78 -15.67
N MET A 23 -15.49 -14.29 -16.69
CA MET A 23 -14.77 -15.56 -16.59
C MET A 23 -13.58 -15.51 -15.64
N ASN A 24 -12.86 -14.39 -15.61
CA ASN A 24 -11.67 -14.22 -14.77
C ASN A 24 -11.94 -13.35 -13.52
N LYS A 25 -13.20 -13.03 -13.25
CA LYS A 25 -13.60 -12.11 -12.17
C LYS A 25 -13.00 -12.49 -10.82
N TRP A 26 -13.11 -13.76 -10.43
CA TRP A 26 -12.63 -14.23 -9.14
C TRP A 26 -11.11 -14.03 -8.98
N LYS A 27 -10.34 -14.33 -10.04
CA LYS A 27 -8.88 -14.17 -10.04
C LYS A 27 -8.50 -12.69 -9.96
N LEU A 28 -9.16 -11.85 -10.75
CA LEU A 28 -8.92 -10.41 -10.75
C LEU A 28 -9.27 -9.76 -9.40
N LEU A 29 -10.29 -10.25 -8.71
CA LEU A 29 -10.61 -9.79 -7.34
C LEU A 29 -9.55 -10.23 -6.33
N ALA A 30 -9.07 -11.49 -6.41
CA ALA A 30 -7.97 -11.95 -5.57
C ALA A 30 -6.68 -11.14 -5.79
N ASP A 31 -6.33 -10.87 -7.05
CA ASP A 31 -5.19 -10.02 -7.40
C ASP A 31 -5.37 -8.60 -6.83
N ALA A 32 -6.59 -8.05 -6.87
CA ALA A 32 -6.88 -6.74 -6.29
C ALA A 32 -6.64 -6.69 -4.77
N GLU A 33 -7.11 -7.69 -4.03
CA GLU A 33 -6.89 -7.80 -2.59
C GLU A 33 -5.39 -7.94 -2.26
N CYS A 34 -4.64 -8.71 -3.04
CA CYS A 34 -3.18 -8.80 -2.89
C CYS A 34 -2.50 -7.43 -3.05
N TRP A 35 -2.89 -6.64 -4.06
CA TRP A 35 -2.32 -5.30 -4.27
C TRP A 35 -2.65 -4.34 -3.12
N GLU A 36 -3.86 -4.42 -2.56
CA GLU A 36 -4.26 -3.60 -1.42
C GLU A 36 -3.48 -3.95 -0.16
N HIS A 37 -3.31 -5.24 0.11
CA HIS A 37 -2.51 -5.71 1.23
C HIS A 37 -1.06 -5.23 1.12
N LEU A 38 -0.45 -5.32 -0.07
CA LEU A 38 0.89 -4.78 -0.31
C LEU A 38 0.96 -3.27 -0.08
N ALA A 39 -0.06 -2.52 -0.50
CA ALA A 39 -0.12 -1.07 -0.28
C ALA A 39 -0.21 -0.71 1.22
N GLU A 40 -0.95 -1.50 2.00
CA GLU A 40 -1.09 -1.33 3.44
C GLU A 40 0.20 -1.66 4.19
N LEU A 41 0.89 -2.73 3.81
CA LEU A 41 2.21 -3.08 4.34
C LEU A 41 3.24 -1.97 4.06
N GLU A 42 3.28 -1.48 2.82
CA GLU A 42 4.17 -0.38 2.43
C GLU A 42 3.87 0.91 3.22
N LEU A 43 2.58 1.24 3.37
CA LEU A 43 2.17 2.41 4.14
C LEU A 43 2.56 2.28 5.62
N SER A 44 2.40 1.09 6.19
CA SER A 44 2.74 0.80 7.58
C SER A 44 4.26 0.87 7.82
N SER A 45 5.07 0.35 6.88
CA SER A 45 6.54 0.47 6.93
C SER A 45 6.96 1.94 6.90
N HIS A 46 6.44 2.70 5.94
CA HIS A 46 6.74 4.12 5.81
C HIS A 46 6.35 4.91 7.06
N PHE A 47 5.21 4.60 7.69
CA PHE A 47 4.81 5.26 8.93
C PHE A 47 5.75 4.92 10.09
N ARG A 48 6.17 3.65 10.21
CA ARG A 48 7.16 3.22 11.21
C ARG A 48 8.48 3.94 11.02
N GLU A 49 8.99 4.02 9.80
CA GLU A 49 10.23 4.72 9.47
C GLU A 49 10.17 6.20 9.83
N CYS A 50 9.08 6.89 9.48
CA CYS A 50 8.87 8.29 9.86
C CYS A 50 8.81 8.48 11.38
N ASN A 51 8.13 7.61 12.11
CA ASN A 51 8.01 7.72 13.57
C ASN A 51 9.32 7.41 14.30
N VAL A 52 10.13 6.49 13.77
CA VAL A 52 11.46 6.18 14.33
C VAL A 52 12.42 7.37 14.14
N GLY A 53 12.43 7.99 12.95
CA GLY A 53 13.26 9.18 12.69
C GLY A 53 12.85 10.43 13.48
N SER A 54 11.55 10.58 13.80
CA SER A 54 11.05 11.70 14.62
C SER A 54 11.42 11.58 16.11
N SER A 55 11.68 10.37 16.58
CA SER A 55 12.01 10.11 17.99
C SER A 55 13.49 10.39 18.30
N THR A 56 14.38 10.22 17.31
CA THR A 56 15.82 10.50 17.48
C THR A 56 16.13 11.99 17.49
N SER A 57 15.41 12.80 16.70
CA SER A 57 15.62 14.26 16.67
C SER A 57 15.26 15.00 17.96
N SER A 58 14.45 14.40 18.85
CA SER A 58 14.07 15.02 20.13
C SER A 58 15.04 14.72 21.28
N LEU A 59 15.92 13.72 21.13
CA LEU A 59 16.88 13.33 22.18
C LEU A 59 18.24 14.03 22.05
N ASP A 60 18.54 14.64 20.89
CA ASP A 60 19.83 15.29 20.63
C ASP A 60 19.90 16.77 21.09
N LEU A 61 18.83 17.34 21.66
CA LEU A 61 18.79 18.74 22.11
C LEU A 61 18.91 18.93 23.65
N ALA A 62 19.21 17.86 24.40
CA ALA A 62 19.33 17.88 25.86
C ALA A 62 20.76 17.63 26.38
N GLY A 63 21.78 17.78 25.53
CA GLY A 63 23.20 17.62 25.86
C GLY A 63 23.91 18.93 26.10
#